data_AF-A0A954EHK8-F1
#
_entry.id   AF-A0A954EHK8-F1
#
_cell.length_a   1.000
_cell.length_b   1.000
_cell.length_c   1.000
_cell.angle_alpha   90.00
_cell.angle_beta   90.00
_cell.angle_gamma   90.00
#
_symmetry.space_group_name_H-M   'P 1'
#
loop_
_entity.id
_entity.type
_entity.pdbx_description
1 polymer ?
#
loop_
_entity_poly.entity_id
_entity_poly.type
_entity_poly.pdbx_seq_one_letter_code
_entity_poly.pdbx_strand_id
1 'polypeptide(L)'
;MSDSEVNPDEENVVTISLVDQLESPGPFAPPEDFTHGPEFEPEPRRPIPRFLKRGSYSARRRNELLAIFVSAAYCLIMSHMSYIQELSFYVLPLGYLNYIGWGLAAIGAMVYVVRLIDKGDFKYVREGIPVIGRILKVARVPNAEVPNVFTIQILAEYKDPESGNILELVLIPGDATSSIQMGKDGQPELQDQFEFAFAPGDYVTLVGMPGDQFLASLRIYGLLGLDPDREFALKNGRPKRGMPPYQVITIISAIVAAFALLMGVIYVVEFYWPTGGNWLWAAIPGGIAFAIGLVLGGIWALNSKDVHGIIDRLALAAGTGMFVTLFVLEIVFLTNALLDNSPSRFEPIRIVNFWQTTHNGIFRDYSIEYRPLRGGDS
;
A
#
# COMPACT_ATOMS: atom_id res chain seq x y z
N MET A 1 -10.03 6.14 29.60
CA MET A 1 -9.08 6.64 28.59
C MET A 1 -8.33 7.76 29.28
N SER A 2 -7.10 7.48 29.71
CA SER A 2 -6.21 8.52 30.21
C SER A 2 -5.56 9.15 28.99
N ASP A 3 -5.85 10.40 28.72
CA ASP A 3 -5.07 11.21 27.80
C ASP A 3 -3.65 11.26 28.40
N SER A 4 -2.72 10.56 27.77
CA SER A 4 -1.31 10.72 28.06
C SER A 4 -0.94 12.12 27.60
N GLU A 5 -0.90 13.08 28.53
CA GLU A 5 -0.21 14.35 28.34
C GLU A 5 1.23 14.03 27.95
N VAL A 6 1.51 14.12 26.65
CA VAL A 6 2.87 14.10 26.12
C VAL A 6 3.55 15.32 26.71
N ASN A 7 4.56 15.09 27.56
CA ASN A 7 5.30 16.15 28.20
C ASN A 7 6.04 16.95 27.11
N PRO A 8 5.71 18.23 26.85
CA PRO A 8 6.35 19.03 25.80
C PRO A 8 7.87 19.20 25.99
N ASP A 9 8.39 18.86 27.17
CA ASP A 9 9.82 18.89 27.45
C ASP A 9 10.59 17.76 26.77
N GLU A 10 10.01 16.58 26.53
CA GLU A 10 10.74 15.45 25.89
C GLU A 10 10.96 15.66 24.38
N GLU A 11 10.02 16.31 23.69
CA GLU A 11 10.14 16.61 22.26
C GLU A 11 11.25 17.65 21.99
N ASN A 12 11.48 18.55 22.95
CA ASN A 12 12.56 19.53 22.89
C ASN A 12 13.95 18.88 23.09
N VAL A 13 14.09 17.81 23.89
CA VAL A 13 15.39 17.20 24.21
C VAL A 13 16.07 16.60 22.97
N VAL A 14 15.31 15.96 22.08
CA VAL A 14 15.89 15.36 20.85
C VAL A 14 16.31 16.44 19.86
N THR A 15 15.54 17.54 19.80
CA THR A 15 15.80 18.69 18.93
C THR A 15 17.14 19.37 19.29
N ILE A 16 17.45 19.49 20.58
CA ILE A 16 18.68 20.14 21.09
C ILE A 16 19.95 19.36 20.67
N SER A 17 19.92 18.02 20.70
CA SER A 17 21.10 17.21 20.36
C SER A 17 21.57 17.36 18.90
N LEU A 18 20.71 17.81 17.98
CA LEU A 18 21.08 17.98 16.58
C LEU A 18 21.88 19.27 16.34
N VAL A 19 21.62 20.30 17.14
CA VAL A 19 22.18 21.65 17.01
C VAL A 19 23.62 21.71 17.53
N ASP A 20 23.91 21.02 18.65
CA ASP A 20 25.20 21.11 19.36
C ASP A 20 26.43 20.57 18.61
N GLN A 21 26.23 19.89 17.47
CA GLN A 21 27.32 19.26 16.70
C GLN A 21 27.58 19.89 15.34
N LEU A 22 26.96 21.02 15.03
CA LEU A 22 27.15 21.67 13.74
C LEU A 22 28.37 22.60 13.75
N GLU A 23 29.33 22.30 12.86
CA GLU A 23 30.32 23.29 12.47
C GLU A 23 29.57 24.49 11.84
N SER A 24 29.88 25.70 12.30
CA SER A 24 29.22 26.92 11.82
C SER A 24 29.33 27.00 10.29
N PRO A 25 28.22 27.00 9.52
CA PRO A 25 28.25 26.87 8.06
C PRO A 25 28.69 28.15 7.33
N GLY A 26 29.41 29.05 8.01
CA GLY A 26 29.74 30.38 7.51
C GLY A 26 28.53 31.32 7.45
N PRO A 27 28.71 32.54 6.94
CA PRO A 27 27.62 33.53 6.86
C PRO A 27 26.51 33.06 5.91
N PHE A 28 25.26 33.37 6.26
CA PHE A 28 24.11 33.14 5.39
C PHE A 28 24.15 34.11 4.19
N ALA A 29 24.75 33.67 3.08
CA ALA A 29 24.91 34.43 1.85
C ALA A 29 24.35 33.62 0.66
N PRO A 30 23.03 33.68 0.39
CA PRO A 30 22.47 32.98 -0.76
C PRO A 30 23.08 33.48 -2.07
N PRO A 31 23.18 32.62 -3.10
CA PRO A 31 23.66 33.01 -4.42
C PRO A 31 22.85 34.19 -4.99
N GLU A 32 23.51 35.12 -5.68
CA GLU A 32 22.86 36.30 -6.28
C GLU A 32 21.80 35.93 -7.33
N ASP A 33 21.93 34.76 -7.95
CA ASP A 33 21.03 34.21 -8.96
C ASP A 33 19.93 33.30 -8.36
N PHE A 34 19.86 33.18 -7.03
CA PHE A 34 18.84 32.36 -6.40
C PHE A 34 17.44 32.92 -6.67
N THR A 35 16.57 32.08 -7.25
CA THR A 35 15.17 32.41 -7.49
C THR A 35 14.26 31.37 -6.86
N HIS A 36 13.15 31.82 -6.27
CA HIS A 36 12.14 30.91 -5.72
C HIS A 36 11.46 30.04 -6.78
N GLY A 37 11.51 30.48 -8.04
CA GLY A 37 10.82 29.87 -9.17
C GLY A 37 9.71 30.79 -9.70
N PRO A 38 9.37 30.69 -11.00
CA PRO A 38 8.39 31.56 -11.66
C PRO A 38 6.98 31.47 -11.05
N GLU A 39 6.66 30.35 -10.40
CA GLU A 39 5.38 30.14 -9.72
C GLU A 39 5.17 31.05 -8.49
N PHE A 40 6.26 31.63 -7.95
CA PHE A 40 6.23 32.49 -6.77
C PHE A 40 6.35 33.99 -7.10
N GLU A 41 6.68 34.36 -8.33
CA GLU A 41 6.79 35.76 -8.80
C GLU A 41 5.47 36.55 -8.71
N PRO A 42 4.28 35.98 -9.03
CA PRO A 42 3.02 36.69 -8.88
C PRO A 42 2.69 36.94 -7.39
N GLU A 43 1.91 37.97 -7.10
CA GLU A 43 1.41 38.20 -5.74
C GLU A 43 0.41 37.10 -5.29
N PRO A 44 0.37 36.72 -4.00
CA PRO A 44 -0.71 35.89 -3.45
C PRO A 44 -2.07 36.56 -3.72
N ARG A 45 -3.13 35.91 -4.22
CA ARG A 45 -3.42 34.50 -4.48
C ARG A 45 -2.98 34.08 -5.89
N ARG A 46 -1.89 33.32 -5.99
CA ARG A 46 -1.24 32.98 -7.27
C ARG A 46 -2.03 31.98 -8.11
N PRO A 47 -2.06 32.11 -9.45
CA PRO A 47 -2.58 31.07 -10.32
C PRO A 47 -1.64 29.85 -10.29
N ILE A 48 -2.18 28.64 -10.17
CA ILE A 48 -1.36 27.41 -10.16
C ILE A 48 -0.91 27.10 -11.60
N PRO A 49 0.40 27.11 -11.91
CA PRO A 49 0.89 26.76 -13.23
C PRO A 49 0.53 25.33 -13.63
N ARG A 50 0.33 25.10 -14.93
CA ARG A 50 -0.07 23.77 -15.44
C ARG A 50 1.01 22.71 -15.24
N PHE A 51 2.29 23.08 -15.20
CA PHE A 51 3.40 22.14 -15.04
C PHE A 51 3.43 21.51 -13.64
N LEU A 52 3.08 22.26 -12.58
CA LEU A 52 2.97 21.73 -11.21
C LEU A 52 1.90 20.64 -11.06
N LYS A 53 0.90 20.60 -11.95
CA LYS A 53 -0.10 19.52 -11.98
C LYS A 53 0.47 18.19 -12.48
N ARG A 54 1.71 18.17 -13.00
CA ARG A 54 2.42 16.97 -13.44
C ARG A 54 3.34 16.39 -12.36
N GLY A 55 3.57 17.12 -11.26
CA GLY A 55 4.37 16.64 -10.13
C GLY A 55 3.83 15.35 -9.50
N SER A 56 4.68 14.67 -8.74
CA SER A 56 4.36 13.38 -8.11
C SER A 56 3.17 13.45 -7.17
N TYR A 57 2.97 14.57 -6.46
CA TYR A 57 1.83 14.81 -5.60
C TYR A 57 0.50 14.67 -6.35
N SER A 58 0.40 15.34 -7.50
CA SER A 58 -0.79 15.31 -8.35
C SER A 58 -0.99 13.93 -8.98
N ALA A 59 0.10 13.31 -9.44
CA ALA A 59 0.06 11.97 -10.00
C ALA A 59 -0.40 10.94 -8.96
N ARG A 60 0.09 11.02 -7.72
CA ARG A 60 -0.30 10.16 -6.60
C ARG A 60 -1.77 10.33 -6.27
N ARG A 61 -2.25 11.56 -6.05
CA ARG A 61 -3.69 11.80 -5.82
C ARG A 61 -4.52 11.23 -6.96
N ARG A 62 -4.19 11.53 -8.22
CA ARG A 62 -4.96 11.00 -9.36
C ARG A 62 -4.96 9.47 -9.39
N ASN A 63 -3.81 8.82 -9.18
CA ASN A 63 -3.70 7.37 -9.22
C ASN A 63 -4.47 6.70 -8.08
N GLU A 64 -4.42 7.23 -6.86
CA GLU A 64 -5.20 6.73 -5.72
C GLU A 64 -6.70 6.79 -6.00
N LEU A 65 -7.18 7.90 -6.56
CA LEU A 65 -8.58 8.06 -6.90
C LEU A 65 -9.01 7.08 -8.00
N LEU A 66 -8.20 6.98 -9.06
CA LEU A 66 -8.44 6.04 -10.14
C LEU A 66 -8.41 4.60 -9.63
N ALA A 67 -7.48 4.26 -8.73
CA ALA A 67 -7.42 2.95 -8.10
C ALA A 67 -8.72 2.60 -7.38
N ILE A 68 -9.28 3.52 -6.57
CA ILE A 68 -10.56 3.30 -5.88
C ILE A 68 -11.69 3.04 -6.87
N PHE A 69 -11.83 3.88 -7.91
CA PHE A 69 -12.90 3.71 -8.91
C PHE A 69 -12.73 2.46 -9.76
N VAL A 70 -11.50 2.12 -10.12
CA VAL A 70 -11.19 0.91 -10.87
C VAL A 70 -11.49 -0.33 -10.04
N SER A 71 -11.12 -0.35 -8.75
CA SER A 71 -11.50 -1.43 -7.83
C SER A 71 -13.01 -1.53 -7.67
N ALA A 72 -13.72 -0.40 -7.55
CA ALA A 72 -15.18 -0.39 -7.50
C ALA A 72 -15.80 -1.00 -8.76
N ALA A 73 -15.37 -0.56 -9.94
CA ALA A 73 -15.84 -1.09 -11.22
C ALA A 73 -15.52 -2.59 -11.35
N TYR A 74 -14.33 -3.01 -10.95
CA TYR A 74 -13.93 -4.42 -10.95
C TYR A 74 -14.84 -5.26 -10.07
N CYS A 75 -15.10 -4.85 -8.82
CA CYS A 75 -16.03 -5.55 -7.92
C CYS A 75 -17.44 -5.67 -8.51
N LEU A 76 -17.96 -4.59 -9.11
CA LEU A 76 -19.27 -4.58 -9.75
C LEU A 76 -19.33 -5.49 -10.97
N ILE A 77 -18.28 -5.55 -11.79
CA ILE A 77 -18.23 -6.47 -12.95
C ILE A 77 -18.18 -7.91 -12.45
N MET A 78 -17.29 -8.22 -11.51
CA MET A 78 -17.11 -9.56 -10.96
C MET A 78 -18.37 -10.09 -10.28
N SER A 79 -19.16 -9.25 -9.61
CA SER A 79 -20.40 -9.68 -8.94
C SER A 79 -21.48 -10.20 -9.89
N HIS A 80 -21.37 -9.90 -11.20
CA HIS A 80 -22.32 -10.37 -12.22
C HIS A 80 -21.86 -11.65 -12.92
N MET A 81 -20.64 -12.14 -12.64
CA MET A 81 -20.17 -13.40 -13.20
C MET A 81 -20.78 -14.57 -12.45
N SER A 82 -21.44 -15.51 -13.16
CA SER A 82 -22.12 -16.66 -12.57
C SER A 82 -21.20 -17.49 -11.65
N TYR A 83 -19.96 -17.71 -12.07
CA TYR A 83 -18.95 -18.40 -11.26
C TYR A 83 -18.70 -17.74 -9.89
N ILE A 84 -18.67 -16.41 -9.82
CA ILE A 84 -18.49 -15.68 -8.56
C ILE A 84 -19.74 -15.79 -7.68
N GLN A 85 -20.92 -15.82 -8.29
CA GLN A 85 -22.18 -16.05 -7.56
C GLN A 85 -22.22 -17.44 -6.95
N GLU A 86 -21.75 -18.47 -7.67
CA GLU A 86 -21.62 -19.83 -7.14
C GLU A 86 -20.59 -19.89 -6.01
N LEU A 87 -19.41 -19.31 -6.19
CA LEU A 87 -18.39 -19.21 -5.13
C LEU A 87 -18.88 -18.44 -3.90
N SER A 88 -19.79 -17.49 -4.06
CA SER A 88 -20.32 -16.69 -2.95
C SER A 88 -21.12 -17.50 -1.93
N PHE A 89 -21.62 -18.68 -2.31
CA PHE A 89 -22.24 -19.59 -1.35
C PHE A 89 -21.22 -20.13 -0.35
N TYR A 90 -19.95 -20.23 -0.74
CA TYR A 90 -18.87 -20.74 0.11
C TYR A 90 -18.06 -19.62 0.76
N VAL A 91 -17.79 -18.53 0.03
CA VAL A 91 -16.98 -17.40 0.47
C VAL A 91 -17.86 -16.14 0.54
N LEU A 92 -18.36 -15.85 1.74
CA LEU A 92 -19.37 -14.83 1.98
C LEU A 92 -19.00 -13.44 1.44
N PRO A 93 -17.76 -12.92 1.60
CA PRO A 93 -17.39 -11.62 1.04
C PRO A 93 -17.62 -11.49 -0.47
N LEU A 94 -17.52 -12.59 -1.24
CA LEU A 94 -17.78 -12.58 -2.68
C LEU A 94 -19.24 -12.26 -3.00
N GLY A 95 -20.18 -12.69 -2.14
CA GLY A 95 -21.60 -12.39 -2.28
C GLY A 95 -21.93 -10.92 -2.02
N TYR A 96 -21.06 -10.21 -1.30
CA TYR A 96 -21.18 -8.78 -1.04
C TYR A 96 -20.42 -7.91 -2.04
N LEU A 97 -19.81 -8.46 -3.09
CA LEU A 97 -19.02 -7.68 -4.06
C LEU A 97 -19.80 -6.53 -4.69
N ASN A 98 -21.10 -6.71 -4.94
CA ASN A 98 -21.95 -5.62 -5.45
C ASN A 98 -22.01 -4.45 -4.44
N TYR A 99 -22.32 -4.73 -3.18
CA TYR A 99 -22.36 -3.73 -2.11
C TYR A 99 -20.99 -3.09 -1.84
N ILE A 100 -19.92 -3.89 -1.84
CA ILE A 100 -18.54 -3.42 -1.70
C ILE A 100 -18.19 -2.49 -2.86
N GLY A 101 -18.53 -2.87 -4.09
CA GLY A 101 -18.31 -2.06 -5.29
C GLY A 101 -19.00 -0.70 -5.20
N TRP A 102 -20.28 -0.66 -4.82
CA TRP A 102 -21.00 0.60 -4.60
C TRP A 102 -20.43 1.42 -3.44
N GLY A 103 -20.02 0.77 -2.34
CA GLY A 103 -19.37 1.42 -1.21
C GLY A 103 -18.05 2.09 -1.62
N LEU A 104 -17.20 1.38 -2.38
CA LEU A 104 -15.96 1.93 -2.92
C LEU A 104 -16.21 3.08 -3.91
N ALA A 105 -17.22 2.98 -4.77
CA ALA A 105 -17.60 4.06 -5.68
C ALA A 105 -18.05 5.32 -4.92
N ALA A 106 -18.84 5.15 -3.85
CA ALA A 106 -19.28 6.25 -2.99
C ALA A 106 -18.10 6.90 -2.25
N ILE A 107 -17.18 6.11 -1.69
CA ILE A 107 -15.95 6.63 -1.08
C ILE A 107 -15.09 7.37 -2.11
N GLY A 108 -14.91 6.81 -3.30
CA GLY A 108 -14.19 7.45 -4.40
C GLY A 108 -14.81 8.80 -4.77
N ALA A 109 -16.14 8.87 -4.89
CA ALA A 109 -16.86 10.11 -5.17
C ALA A 109 -16.68 11.14 -4.04
N MET A 110 -16.78 10.71 -2.78
CA MET A 110 -16.55 11.58 -1.62
C MET A 110 -15.12 12.13 -1.61
N VAL A 111 -14.11 11.27 -1.80
CA VAL A 111 -12.69 11.66 -1.89
C VAL A 111 -12.48 12.63 -3.06
N TYR A 112 -13.12 12.40 -4.21
CA TYR A 112 -13.07 13.33 -5.34
C TYR A 112 -13.62 14.72 -4.96
N VAL A 113 -14.78 14.80 -4.33
CA VAL A 113 -15.38 16.06 -3.88
C VAL A 113 -14.49 16.77 -2.84
N VAL A 114 -13.99 16.04 -1.85
CA VAL A 114 -13.05 16.60 -0.85
C VAL A 114 -11.82 17.19 -1.55
N ARG A 115 -11.28 16.52 -2.57
CA ARG A 115 -10.11 17.01 -3.31
C ARG A 115 -10.40 18.19 -4.25
N LEU A 116 -11.65 18.39 -4.64
CA LEU A 116 -12.06 19.61 -5.37
C LEU A 116 -12.11 20.83 -4.44
N ILE A 117 -12.46 20.63 -3.17
CA ILE A 117 -12.57 21.68 -2.16
C ILE A 117 -11.18 21.95 -1.54
N ASP A 118 -10.50 20.90 -1.10
CA ASP A 118 -9.19 20.97 -0.48
C ASP A 118 -8.08 20.94 -1.52
N LYS A 119 -7.45 22.10 -1.70
CA LYS A 119 -6.30 22.29 -2.58
C LYS A 119 -5.09 21.48 -2.11
N GLY A 120 -5.04 21.06 -0.85
CA GLY A 120 -3.92 20.34 -0.26
C GLY A 120 -2.63 21.16 -0.42
N ASP A 121 -1.55 20.53 -0.87
CA ASP A 121 -0.23 21.17 -0.92
C ASP A 121 -0.14 22.33 -1.93
N PHE A 122 -1.06 22.40 -2.90
CA PHE A 122 -1.17 23.55 -3.80
C PHE A 122 -1.50 24.86 -3.09
N LYS A 123 -2.00 24.82 -1.84
CA LYS A 123 -2.23 26.02 -1.03
C LYS A 123 -0.93 26.77 -0.76
N TYR A 124 0.20 26.07 -0.62
CA TYR A 124 1.50 26.69 -0.37
C TYR A 124 1.97 27.55 -1.54
N VAL A 125 1.79 27.09 -2.79
CA VAL A 125 2.11 27.89 -3.97
C VAL A 125 1.16 29.09 -4.10
N ARG A 126 -0.13 28.84 -3.90
CA ARG A 126 -1.18 29.85 -4.10
C ARG A 126 -1.12 30.99 -3.08
N GLU A 127 -0.95 30.66 -1.80
CA GLU A 127 -1.12 31.58 -0.68
C GLU A 127 0.13 31.72 0.18
N GLY A 128 1.10 30.80 0.08
CA GLY A 128 2.29 30.80 0.92
C GLY A 128 3.28 31.91 0.58
N ILE A 129 4.09 32.27 1.57
CA ILE A 129 5.19 33.21 1.46
C ILE A 129 6.48 32.38 1.27
N PRO A 130 7.15 32.50 0.11
CA PRO A 130 8.42 31.83 -0.11
C PRO A 130 9.53 32.56 0.66
N VAL A 131 10.41 31.81 1.31
CA VAL A 131 11.60 32.33 1.99
C VAL A 131 12.81 31.48 1.63
N ILE A 132 13.99 32.11 1.63
CA ILE A 132 15.24 31.41 1.34
C ILE A 132 15.67 30.68 2.62
N GLY A 133 15.87 29.37 2.54
CA GLY A 133 16.46 28.57 3.60
C GLY A 133 17.79 27.96 3.17
N ARG A 134 18.66 27.67 4.12
CA ARG A 134 19.88 26.88 3.94
C ARG A 134 19.76 25.61 4.77
N ILE A 135 19.98 24.46 4.13
CA ILE A 135 19.97 23.18 4.82
C ILE A 135 21.23 23.08 5.68
N LEU A 136 21.07 22.89 6.99
CA LEU A 136 22.19 22.71 7.91
C LEU A 136 22.49 21.23 8.10
N LYS A 137 21.46 20.41 8.30
CA LYS A 137 21.61 18.99 8.60
C LYS A 137 20.39 18.22 8.16
N VAL A 138 20.61 17.01 7.67
CA VAL A 138 19.55 16.01 7.45
C VAL A 138 19.82 14.87 8.41
N ALA A 139 18.91 14.66 9.35
CA ALA A 139 18.99 13.62 10.36
C ALA A 139 17.88 12.60 10.17
N ARG A 140 18.16 11.35 10.52
CA ARG A 140 17.15 10.30 10.63
C ARG A 140 16.96 10.03 12.11
N VAL A 141 15.78 10.37 12.62
CA VAL A 141 15.46 10.27 14.04
C VAL A 141 14.51 9.09 14.22
N PRO A 142 14.84 8.10 15.08
CA PRO A 142 13.94 6.98 15.33
C PRO A 142 12.65 7.51 15.94
N ASN A 143 11.52 7.03 15.42
CA ASN A 143 10.20 7.32 15.96
C ASN A 143 10.06 6.59 17.31
N ALA A 144 9.77 7.36 18.36
CA ALA A 144 9.66 6.83 19.72
C ALA A 144 8.47 5.87 19.88
N GLU A 145 7.38 6.07 19.14
CA GLU A 145 6.14 5.29 19.27
C GLU A 145 6.22 3.95 18.54
N VAL A 146 6.87 3.93 17.38
CA VAL A 146 6.93 2.75 16.51
C VAL A 146 8.38 2.32 16.38
N PRO A 147 8.83 1.31 17.16
CA PRO A 147 10.18 0.78 17.01
C PRO A 147 10.35 0.30 15.57
N ASN A 148 11.49 0.62 14.99
CA ASN A 148 11.81 0.41 13.58
C ASN A 148 11.22 1.42 12.58
N VAL A 149 10.63 2.53 13.01
CA VAL A 149 10.28 3.61 12.08
C VAL A 149 11.22 4.79 12.32
N PHE A 150 11.71 5.42 11.25
CA PHE A 150 12.40 6.71 11.35
C PHE A 150 11.58 7.83 10.75
N THR A 151 11.69 8.99 11.39
CA THR A 151 11.27 10.28 10.85
C THR A 151 12.53 11.00 10.37
N ILE A 152 12.49 11.50 9.13
CA ILE A 152 13.56 12.36 8.64
C ILE A 152 13.33 13.74 9.24
N GLN A 153 14.34 14.31 9.87
CA GLN A 153 14.32 15.68 10.37
C GLN A 153 15.34 16.49 9.59
N ILE A 154 14.92 17.65 9.09
CA ILE A 154 15.77 18.53 8.30
C ILE A 154 15.94 19.82 9.10
N LEU A 155 17.13 20.03 9.64
CA LEU A 155 17.48 21.29 10.27
C LEU A 155 17.86 22.27 9.16
N ALA A 156 17.12 23.36 9.07
CA ALA A 156 17.37 24.43 8.13
C ALA A 156 17.37 25.77 8.87
N GLU A 157 18.24 26.67 8.47
CA GLU A 157 18.11 28.07 8.85
C GLU A 157 17.49 28.86 7.72
N TYR A 158 16.80 29.94 8.05
CA TYR A 158 16.19 30.82 7.06
C TYR A 158 16.17 32.25 7.58
N LYS A 159 16.08 33.19 6.65
CA LYS A 159 15.93 34.59 6.99
C LYS A 159 14.45 34.92 7.13
N ASP A 160 14.04 35.28 8.34
CA ASP A 160 12.67 35.68 8.62
C ASP A 160 12.32 36.94 7.80
N PRO A 161 11.25 36.91 6.97
CA PRO A 161 10.87 38.04 6.14
C PRO A 161 10.45 39.27 6.94
N GLU A 162 9.95 39.11 8.17
CA GLU A 162 9.49 40.22 8.99
C GLU A 162 10.63 40.86 9.80
N SER A 163 11.36 40.05 10.57
CA SER A 163 12.43 40.56 11.44
C SER A 163 13.78 40.72 10.73
N GLY A 164 13.98 40.04 9.60
CA GLY A 164 15.27 39.97 8.91
C GLY A 164 16.33 39.14 9.64
N ASN A 165 16.00 38.57 10.81
CA ASN A 165 16.88 37.71 11.58
C ASN A 165 17.00 36.33 10.94
N ILE A 166 18.13 35.68 11.16
CA ILE A 166 18.33 34.28 10.78
C ILE A 166 17.80 33.43 11.93
N LEU A 167 16.86 32.55 11.62
CA LEU A 167 16.26 31.62 12.58
C LEU A 167 16.53 30.20 12.12
N GLU A 168 16.77 29.30 13.07
CA GLU A 168 16.90 27.87 12.84
C GLU A 168 15.57 27.18 13.11
N LEU A 169 15.21 26.21 12.27
CA LEU A 169 14.00 25.42 12.42
C LEU A 169 14.25 23.97 12.01
N VAL A 170 13.72 23.04 12.82
CA VAL A 170 13.64 21.63 12.43
C VAL A 170 12.36 21.40 11.64
N LEU A 171 12.52 21.06 10.37
CA LEU A 171 11.45 20.74 9.45
C LEU A 171 11.24 19.23 9.44
N ILE A 172 10.02 18.82 9.78
CA ILE A 172 9.56 17.45 9.57
C ILE A 172 8.87 17.42 8.20
N PRO A 173 9.44 16.73 7.20
CA PRO A 173 8.79 16.58 5.91
C PRO A 173 7.49 15.79 6.15
N GLY A 174 6.36 16.32 5.65
CA GLY A 174 5.01 15.85 6.00
C GLY A 174 4.71 14.41 5.60
N ASP A 175 3.42 14.06 5.51
CA ASP A 175 2.90 12.69 5.30
C ASP A 175 3.57 11.87 4.17
N ALA A 176 4.29 12.51 3.24
CA ALA A 176 5.00 11.82 2.18
C ALA A 176 6.19 10.95 2.65
N THR A 177 6.78 11.24 3.81
CA THR A 177 8.09 10.71 4.27
C THR A 177 8.09 10.11 5.68
N SER A 178 6.95 10.12 6.38
CA SER A 178 6.88 9.91 7.84
C SER A 178 7.07 8.46 8.33
N SER A 179 7.32 7.49 7.46
CA SER A 179 7.68 6.15 7.93
C SER A 179 8.59 5.39 6.97
N ILE A 180 9.87 5.35 7.28
CA ILE A 180 10.81 4.39 6.71
C ILE A 180 11.02 3.28 7.74
N GLN A 181 10.74 2.04 7.37
CA GLN A 181 10.98 0.88 8.23
C GLN A 181 12.48 0.55 8.29
N MET A 182 13.01 0.27 9.49
CA MET A 182 14.34 -0.32 9.69
C MET A 182 14.38 -1.72 9.11
N GLY A 183 15.54 -2.07 8.58
CA GLY A 183 15.87 -3.48 8.38
C GLY A 183 16.05 -4.21 9.71
N LYS A 184 16.03 -5.54 9.65
CA LYS A 184 16.15 -6.43 10.83
C LYS A 184 17.49 -6.29 11.57
N ASP A 185 18.52 -5.74 10.92
CA ASP A 185 19.88 -5.68 11.46
C ASP A 185 20.20 -4.35 12.17
N GLY A 186 19.21 -3.47 12.38
CA GLY A 186 19.42 -2.12 12.92
C GLY A 186 20.20 -1.18 11.98
N GLN A 187 20.65 -1.72 10.84
CA GLN A 187 21.11 -0.96 9.68
C GLN A 187 19.87 -0.49 8.91
N PRO A 188 19.85 0.76 8.42
CA PRO A 188 18.84 1.21 7.47
C PRO A 188 19.01 0.41 6.16
N GLU A 189 18.35 -0.75 6.07
CA GLU A 189 18.37 -1.68 4.93
C GLU A 189 17.78 -1.05 3.64
N LEU A 190 17.30 0.19 3.75
CA LEU A 190 16.73 1.01 2.68
C LEU A 190 17.45 2.36 2.55
N GLN A 191 18.75 2.45 2.92
CA GLN A 191 19.57 3.65 2.69
C GLN A 191 19.45 4.16 1.23
N ASP A 192 19.19 3.26 0.29
CA ASP A 192 19.07 3.53 -1.16
C ASP A 192 17.67 3.96 -1.65
N GLN A 193 16.63 3.96 -0.81
CA GLN A 193 15.27 4.20 -1.31
C GLN A 193 14.79 5.64 -1.20
N PHE A 194 15.44 6.51 -0.43
CA PHE A 194 15.08 7.93 -0.40
C PHE A 194 16.34 8.76 -0.51
N GLU A 195 16.64 9.15 -1.74
CA GLU A 195 17.71 10.10 -2.04
C GLU A 195 17.13 11.50 -1.94
N PHE A 196 17.69 12.30 -1.02
CA PHE A 196 17.46 13.72 -1.00
C PHE A 196 18.42 14.37 -1.97
N ALA A 197 17.88 15.06 -2.97
CA ALA A 197 18.67 15.76 -3.98
C ALA A 197 19.31 17.07 -3.46
N PHE A 198 19.42 17.24 -2.13
CA PHE A 198 20.07 18.38 -1.49
C PHE A 198 21.07 17.91 -0.43
N ALA A 199 22.18 18.64 -0.31
CA ALA A 199 23.23 18.46 0.67
C ALA A 199 23.20 19.56 1.76
N PRO A 200 23.83 19.32 2.93
CA PRO A 200 24.13 20.39 3.87
C PRO A 200 24.87 21.54 3.18
N GLY A 201 24.41 22.77 3.40
CA GLY A 201 24.89 24.00 2.76
C GLY A 201 24.02 24.46 1.58
N ASP A 202 23.19 23.59 1.00
CA ASP A 202 22.36 23.96 -0.13
C ASP A 202 21.28 24.96 0.26
N TYR A 203 21.07 25.95 -0.61
CA TYR A 203 19.98 26.90 -0.51
C TYR A 203 18.72 26.33 -1.17
N VAL A 204 17.61 26.34 -0.43
CA VAL A 204 16.32 25.81 -0.85
C VAL A 204 15.21 26.85 -0.66
N THR A 205 14.13 26.71 -1.42
CA THR A 205 12.92 27.49 -1.17
C THR A 205 12.09 26.84 -0.08
N LEU A 206 11.91 27.54 1.03
CA LEU A 206 10.94 27.20 2.06
C LEU A 206 9.66 27.99 1.79
N VAL A 207 8.51 27.43 2.15
CA VAL A 207 7.21 28.08 1.97
C VAL A 207 6.38 27.89 3.22
N GLY A 208 5.91 28.98 3.80
CA GLY A 208 5.01 29.00 4.96
C GLY A 208 3.69 29.68 4.61
N MET A 209 2.62 29.30 5.30
CA MET A 209 1.32 29.98 5.18
C MET A 209 1.37 31.33 5.90
N PRO A 210 0.72 32.39 5.39
CA PRO A 210 0.74 33.71 6.01
C PRO A 210 0.04 33.71 7.38
N GLY A 211 0.45 34.65 8.25
CA GLY A 211 -0.12 34.88 9.59
C GLY A 211 0.60 34.10 10.69
N ASP A 212 -0.06 33.96 11.85
CA ASP A 212 0.51 33.37 13.09
C ASP A 212 1.01 31.93 12.92
N GLN A 213 0.57 31.24 11.86
CA GLN A 213 0.94 29.86 11.55
C GLN A 213 2.16 29.75 10.63
N PHE A 214 2.84 30.85 10.28
CA PHE A 214 3.96 30.84 9.33
C PHE A 214 5.04 29.82 9.72
N LEU A 215 5.52 29.86 10.97
CA LEU A 215 6.53 28.94 11.47
C LEU A 215 6.06 27.48 11.48
N ALA A 216 4.86 27.22 12.01
CA ALA A 216 4.30 25.87 12.12
C ALA A 216 4.01 25.24 10.75
N SER A 217 3.73 26.07 9.75
CA SER A 217 3.40 25.65 8.40
C SER A 217 4.59 25.68 7.45
N LEU A 218 5.78 26.10 7.88
CA LEU A 218 6.96 26.17 7.03
C LEU A 218 7.31 24.77 6.50
N ARG A 219 7.49 24.63 5.18
CA ARG A 219 7.86 23.38 4.51
C ARG A 219 8.90 23.63 3.43
N ILE A 220 9.72 22.63 3.12
CA ILE A 220 10.64 22.65 1.98
C ILE A 220 9.84 22.42 0.70
N TYR A 221 9.87 23.38 -0.22
CA TYR A 221 9.05 23.34 -1.43
C TYR A 221 9.27 22.07 -2.26
N GLY A 222 10.53 21.69 -2.49
CA GLY A 222 10.87 20.50 -3.28
C GLY A 222 10.46 19.16 -2.64
N LEU A 223 10.08 19.15 -1.36
CA LEU A 223 9.53 17.97 -0.69
C LEU A 223 8.01 17.86 -0.78
N LEU A 224 7.32 18.90 -1.26
CA LEU A 224 5.88 18.86 -1.50
C LEU A 224 5.51 18.01 -2.74
N GLY A 225 6.49 17.68 -3.60
CA GLY A 225 6.26 16.89 -4.81
C GLY A 225 5.37 17.59 -5.85
N LEU A 226 5.32 18.93 -5.81
CA LEU A 226 4.52 19.74 -6.73
C LEU A 226 5.26 20.01 -8.04
N ASP A 227 6.54 20.36 -7.96
CA ASP A 227 7.38 20.65 -9.12
C ASP A 227 8.07 19.38 -9.61
N PRO A 228 7.79 18.89 -10.84
CA PRO A 228 8.46 17.71 -11.39
C PRO A 228 9.97 17.91 -11.61
N ASP A 229 10.45 19.15 -11.76
CA ASP A 229 11.85 19.44 -12.04
C ASP A 229 12.67 19.67 -10.75
N ARG A 230 12.00 19.91 -9.62
CA ARG A 230 12.60 20.20 -8.30
C ARG A 230 12.12 19.25 -7.21
N GLU A 231 11.91 17.98 -7.56
CA GLU A 231 11.44 16.98 -6.60
C GLU A 231 12.63 16.39 -5.81
N PHE A 232 12.66 16.67 -4.51
CA PHE A 232 13.74 16.22 -3.64
C PHE A 232 13.50 14.85 -3.01
N ALA A 233 12.27 14.33 -3.06
CA ALA A 233 11.92 13.02 -2.51
C ALA A 233 11.90 11.97 -3.61
N LEU A 234 13.07 11.46 -3.98
CA LEU A 234 13.20 10.42 -5.02
C LEU A 234 13.25 9.04 -4.40
N LYS A 235 12.41 8.12 -4.90
CA LYS A 235 12.47 6.69 -4.63
C LYS A 235 13.17 5.95 -5.76
N ASN A 236 14.35 5.39 -5.49
CA ASN A 236 15.20 4.72 -6.47
C ASN A 236 15.49 5.63 -7.71
N GLY A 237 15.88 6.88 -7.45
CA GLY A 237 16.12 7.89 -8.49
C GLY A 237 14.86 8.34 -9.25
N ARG A 238 13.65 7.99 -8.80
CA ARG A 238 12.40 8.34 -9.46
C ARG A 238 11.41 9.01 -8.51
N PRO A 239 10.62 10.00 -8.97
CA PRO A 239 9.51 10.57 -8.23
C PRO A 239 8.58 9.51 -7.62
N LYS A 240 8.13 9.74 -6.38
CA LYS A 240 7.20 8.82 -5.69
C LYS A 240 5.83 8.86 -6.36
N ARG A 241 5.55 7.90 -7.24
CA ARG A 241 4.22 7.76 -7.86
C ARG A 241 3.32 6.88 -6.99
N GLY A 242 2.06 7.28 -6.83
CA GLY A 242 1.04 6.41 -6.25
C GLY A 242 0.87 5.13 -7.08
N MET A 243 0.41 4.06 -6.43
CA MET A 243 0.22 2.76 -7.07
C MET A 243 -0.68 2.91 -8.32
N PRO A 244 -0.21 2.52 -9.51
CA PRO A 244 -1.00 2.64 -10.73
C PRO A 244 -2.20 1.67 -10.69
N PRO A 245 -3.36 2.03 -11.29
CA PRO A 245 -4.57 1.24 -11.17
C PRO A 245 -4.44 -0.22 -11.64
N TYR A 246 -3.61 -0.49 -12.67
CA TYR A 246 -3.40 -1.86 -13.16
C TYR A 246 -2.72 -2.76 -12.12
N GLN A 247 -1.85 -2.22 -11.26
CA GLN A 247 -1.23 -3.00 -10.17
C GLN A 247 -2.29 -3.39 -9.15
N VAL A 248 -3.22 -2.48 -8.83
CA VAL A 248 -4.34 -2.75 -7.92
C VAL A 248 -5.24 -3.85 -8.49
N ILE A 249 -5.64 -3.76 -9.77
CA ILE A 249 -6.39 -4.84 -10.45
C ILE A 249 -5.62 -6.15 -10.35
N THR A 250 -4.33 -6.14 -10.69
CA THR A 250 -3.51 -7.37 -10.69
C THR A 250 -3.47 -8.02 -9.32
N ILE A 251 -3.30 -7.23 -8.26
CA ILE A 251 -3.31 -7.73 -6.87
C ILE A 251 -4.67 -8.34 -6.53
N ILE A 252 -5.77 -7.63 -6.83
CA ILE A 252 -7.13 -8.11 -6.55
C ILE A 252 -7.43 -9.39 -7.34
N SER A 253 -7.12 -9.42 -8.64
CA SER A 253 -7.29 -10.59 -9.50
C SER A 253 -6.46 -11.77 -9.03
N ALA A 254 -5.21 -11.55 -8.59
CA ALA A 254 -4.36 -12.59 -8.04
C ALA A 254 -4.95 -13.18 -6.74
N ILE A 255 -5.49 -12.32 -5.85
CA ILE A 255 -6.16 -12.77 -4.63
C ILE A 255 -7.39 -13.61 -4.98
N VAL A 256 -8.27 -13.13 -5.88
CA VAL A 256 -9.47 -13.87 -6.30
C VAL A 256 -9.09 -15.20 -6.96
N ALA A 257 -8.08 -15.22 -7.84
CA ALA A 257 -7.60 -16.43 -8.47
C ALA A 257 -7.04 -17.43 -7.45
N ALA A 258 -6.28 -16.97 -6.46
CA ALA A 258 -5.76 -17.82 -5.39
C ALA A 258 -6.89 -18.44 -4.54
N PHE A 259 -7.93 -17.67 -4.23
CA PHE A 259 -9.11 -18.19 -3.53
C PHE A 259 -9.92 -19.17 -4.38
N ALA A 260 -10.15 -18.85 -5.66
CA ALA A 260 -10.84 -19.72 -6.60
C ALA A 260 -10.14 -21.08 -6.73
N LEU A 261 -8.82 -21.04 -6.85
CA LEU A 261 -7.96 -22.23 -6.92
C LEU A 261 -7.95 -23.01 -5.60
N LEU A 262 -7.90 -22.33 -4.45
CA LEU A 262 -8.02 -22.98 -3.15
C LEU A 262 -9.39 -23.69 -3.00
N MET A 263 -10.48 -23.02 -3.38
CA MET A 263 -11.82 -23.59 -3.36
C MET A 263 -11.97 -24.73 -4.36
N GLY A 264 -11.35 -24.62 -5.53
CA GLY A 264 -11.22 -25.69 -6.51
C GLY A 264 -10.61 -26.92 -5.85
N VAL A 265 -9.41 -26.78 -5.25
CA VAL A 265 -8.77 -27.89 -4.53
C VAL A 265 -9.67 -28.49 -3.46
N ILE A 266 -10.30 -27.68 -2.61
CA ILE A 266 -11.21 -28.18 -1.57
C ILE A 266 -12.34 -28.97 -2.19
N TYR A 267 -13.00 -28.43 -3.23
CA TYR A 267 -14.09 -29.10 -3.94
C TYR A 267 -13.63 -30.42 -4.54
N VAL A 268 -12.50 -30.43 -5.25
CA VAL A 268 -12.07 -31.67 -5.90
C VAL A 268 -11.61 -32.72 -4.88
N VAL A 269 -11.01 -32.30 -3.75
CA VAL A 269 -10.70 -33.16 -2.60
C VAL A 269 -11.96 -33.65 -1.88
N GLU A 270 -13.02 -32.86 -1.77
CA GLU A 270 -14.23 -33.30 -1.06
C GLU A 270 -15.03 -34.29 -1.90
N PHE A 271 -15.20 -34.02 -3.20
CA PHE A 271 -16.13 -34.76 -4.05
C PHE A 271 -15.49 -35.90 -4.87
N TYR A 272 -14.22 -35.79 -5.22
CA TYR A 272 -13.54 -36.80 -6.06
C TYR A 272 -12.45 -37.55 -5.32
N TRP A 273 -12.37 -37.37 -4.00
CA TRP A 273 -11.49 -38.20 -3.21
C TRP A 273 -12.02 -39.62 -3.15
N PRO A 274 -11.21 -40.63 -3.54
CA PRO A 274 -11.67 -42.01 -3.53
C PRO A 274 -11.98 -42.41 -2.09
N THR A 275 -13.21 -42.85 -1.84
CA THR A 275 -13.63 -43.45 -0.56
C THR A 275 -12.89 -44.79 -0.38
N GLY A 276 -11.64 -44.71 0.11
CA GLY A 276 -10.69 -45.83 0.21
C GLY A 276 -9.31 -45.56 -0.41
N GLY A 277 -9.09 -44.40 -1.02
CA GLY A 277 -7.83 -44.01 -1.65
C GLY A 277 -6.73 -43.72 -0.63
N ASN A 278 -5.54 -44.27 -0.85
CA ASN A 278 -4.35 -43.98 -0.05
C ASN A 278 -3.91 -42.52 -0.29
N TRP A 279 -3.81 -41.73 0.78
CA TRP A 279 -3.33 -40.33 0.78
C TRP A 279 -1.99 -40.14 0.03
N LEU A 280 -1.19 -41.21 -0.05
CA LEU A 280 0.08 -41.22 -0.76
C LEU A 280 -0.05 -40.76 -2.23
N TRP A 281 -1.15 -41.11 -2.92
CA TRP A 281 -1.31 -40.80 -4.34
C TRP A 281 -1.59 -39.33 -4.64
N ALA A 282 -2.20 -38.59 -3.71
CA ALA A 282 -2.34 -37.14 -3.80
C ALA A 282 -1.09 -36.42 -3.25
N ALA A 283 -0.47 -36.98 -2.22
CA ALA A 283 0.71 -36.39 -1.58
C ALA A 283 1.93 -36.35 -2.51
N ILE A 284 2.12 -37.33 -3.40
CA ILE A 284 3.26 -37.37 -4.34
C ILE A 284 3.21 -36.20 -5.34
N PRO A 285 2.17 -36.01 -6.17
CA PRO A 285 2.12 -34.90 -7.11
C PRO A 285 2.04 -33.55 -6.39
N GLY A 286 1.32 -33.46 -5.26
CA GLY A 286 1.28 -32.24 -4.45
C GLY A 286 2.65 -31.85 -3.87
N GLY A 287 3.42 -32.82 -3.41
CA GLY A 287 4.78 -32.62 -2.90
C GLY A 287 5.78 -32.23 -3.99
N ILE A 288 5.69 -32.86 -5.17
CA ILE A 288 6.52 -32.49 -6.34
C ILE A 288 6.20 -31.05 -6.77
N ALA A 289 4.92 -30.70 -6.89
CA ALA A 289 4.48 -29.36 -7.23
C ALA A 289 4.93 -28.31 -6.20
N PHE A 290 4.89 -28.65 -4.90
CA PHE A 290 5.37 -27.77 -3.83
C PHE A 290 6.86 -27.47 -3.99
N ALA A 291 7.66 -28.52 -4.22
CA ALA A 291 9.09 -28.39 -4.42
C ALA A 291 9.42 -27.53 -5.65
N ILE A 292 8.69 -27.71 -6.76
CA ILE A 292 8.84 -26.86 -7.96
C ILE A 292 8.48 -25.41 -7.65
N GLY A 293 7.34 -25.15 -6.99
CA GLY A 293 6.93 -23.80 -6.65
C GLY A 293 7.87 -23.12 -5.65
N LEU A 294 8.45 -23.86 -4.70
CA LEU A 294 9.49 -23.36 -3.81
C LEU A 294 10.74 -22.93 -4.58
N VAL A 295 11.19 -23.73 -5.55
CA VAL A 295 12.36 -23.41 -6.38
C VAL A 295 12.08 -22.17 -7.24
N LEU A 296 10.92 -22.12 -7.91
CA LEU A 296 10.54 -20.97 -8.75
C LEU A 296 10.38 -19.70 -7.92
N GLY A 297 9.67 -19.79 -6.80
CA GLY A 297 9.49 -18.68 -5.88
C GLY A 297 10.80 -18.23 -5.24
N GLY A 298 11.70 -19.17 -4.93
CA GLY A 298 13.05 -18.89 -4.45
C GLY A 298 13.91 -18.17 -5.49
N ILE A 299 13.93 -18.63 -6.74
CA ILE A 299 14.64 -17.96 -7.84
C ILE A 299 14.06 -16.55 -8.05
N TRP A 300 12.73 -16.40 -8.04
CA TRP A 300 12.10 -15.10 -8.17
C TRP A 300 12.42 -14.17 -6.99
N ALA A 301 12.36 -14.68 -5.76
CA ALA A 301 12.70 -13.94 -4.55
C ALA A 301 14.18 -13.50 -4.51
N LEU A 302 15.10 -14.33 -5.02
CA LEU A 302 16.52 -14.00 -5.12
C LEU A 302 16.79 -12.93 -6.20
N ASN A 303 16.01 -12.92 -7.27
CA ASN A 303 16.15 -11.96 -8.36
C ASN A 303 15.35 -10.66 -8.15
N SER A 304 14.38 -10.67 -7.24
CA SER A 304 13.56 -9.51 -6.94
C SER A 304 14.36 -8.50 -6.11
N LYS A 305 14.52 -7.30 -6.68
CA LYS A 305 15.13 -6.17 -5.98
C LYS A 305 14.24 -5.61 -4.88
N ASP A 306 12.97 -5.98 -4.85
CA ASP A 306 11.98 -5.41 -3.94
C ASP A 306 11.70 -6.33 -2.72
N VAL A 307 12.25 -7.55 -2.69
CA VAL A 307 12.04 -8.53 -1.62
C VAL A 307 13.30 -8.59 -0.75
N HIS A 308 13.25 -7.85 0.35
CA HIS A 308 14.36 -7.72 1.29
C HIS A 308 14.17 -8.64 2.50
N GLY A 309 15.26 -9.21 3.01
CA GLY A 309 15.23 -10.14 4.13
C GLY A 309 14.94 -11.60 3.75
N ILE A 310 15.60 -12.52 4.46
CA ILE A 310 15.47 -13.95 4.24
C ILE A 310 14.05 -14.47 4.52
N ILE A 311 13.35 -13.87 5.49
CA ILE A 311 11.99 -14.27 5.87
C ILE A 311 10.99 -13.94 4.76
N ASP A 312 11.09 -12.77 4.14
CA ASP A 312 10.16 -12.36 3.07
C ASP A 312 10.41 -13.19 1.81
N ARG A 313 11.67 -13.50 1.52
CA ARG A 313 12.04 -14.43 0.45
C ARG A 313 11.54 -15.84 0.69
N LEU A 314 11.66 -16.33 1.92
CA LEU A 314 11.10 -17.63 2.32
C LEU A 314 9.58 -17.64 2.27
N ALA A 315 8.92 -16.56 2.69
CA ALA A 315 7.47 -16.41 2.62
C ALA A 315 6.98 -16.36 1.17
N LEU A 316 7.69 -15.65 0.30
CA LEU A 316 7.41 -15.58 -1.12
C LEU A 316 7.60 -16.93 -1.80
N ALA A 317 8.72 -17.61 -1.50
CA ALA A 317 9.00 -18.95 -1.99
C ALA A 317 7.94 -19.94 -1.51
N ALA A 318 7.61 -19.95 -0.21
CA ALA A 318 6.60 -20.82 0.38
C ALA A 318 5.20 -20.54 -0.19
N GLY A 319 4.83 -19.27 -0.35
CA GLY A 319 3.57 -18.87 -0.98
C GLY A 319 3.48 -19.33 -2.43
N THR A 320 4.56 -19.20 -3.20
CA THR A 320 4.64 -19.71 -4.58
C THR A 320 4.57 -21.24 -4.60
N GLY A 321 5.28 -21.91 -3.69
CA GLY A 321 5.19 -23.36 -3.45
C GLY A 321 3.76 -23.81 -3.23
N MET A 322 3.08 -23.22 -2.26
CA MET A 322 1.70 -23.54 -1.92
C MET A 322 0.76 -23.32 -3.09
N PHE A 323 0.90 -22.18 -3.80
CA PHE A 323 0.08 -21.88 -4.97
C PHE A 323 0.25 -22.93 -6.08
N VAL A 324 1.48 -23.28 -6.43
CA VAL A 324 1.76 -24.30 -7.46
C VAL A 324 1.27 -25.68 -7.02
N THR A 325 1.41 -26.05 -5.74
CA THR A 325 0.83 -27.30 -5.21
C THR A 325 -0.66 -27.36 -5.38
N LEU A 326 -1.36 -26.32 -4.93
CA LEU A 326 -2.80 -26.27 -5.02
C LEU A 326 -3.24 -26.36 -6.48
N PHE A 327 -2.58 -25.62 -7.39
CA PHE A 327 -2.88 -25.68 -8.82
C PHE A 327 -2.71 -27.10 -9.40
N VAL A 328 -1.60 -27.78 -9.10
CA VAL A 328 -1.34 -29.12 -9.63
C VAL A 328 -2.29 -30.14 -9.03
N LEU A 329 -2.60 -30.05 -7.74
CA LEU A 329 -3.60 -30.92 -7.11
C LEU A 329 -4.97 -30.73 -7.77
N GLU A 330 -5.39 -29.49 -8.02
CA GLU A 330 -6.63 -29.19 -8.74
C GLU A 330 -6.62 -29.86 -10.13
N ILE A 331 -5.54 -29.74 -10.91
CA ILE A 331 -5.42 -30.39 -12.22
C ILE A 331 -5.47 -31.91 -12.10
N VAL A 332 -4.74 -32.51 -11.16
CA VAL A 332 -4.71 -33.97 -10.98
C VAL A 332 -6.09 -34.49 -10.62
N PHE A 333 -6.78 -33.85 -9.68
CA PHE A 333 -8.11 -34.30 -9.30
C PHE A 333 -9.14 -34.02 -10.39
N LEU A 334 -9.06 -32.89 -11.10
CA LEU A 334 -9.90 -32.60 -12.25
C LEU A 334 -9.69 -33.63 -13.37
N THR A 335 -8.44 -34.01 -13.63
CA THR A 335 -8.12 -35.05 -14.62
C THR A 335 -8.66 -36.40 -14.17
N ASN A 336 -8.54 -36.74 -12.88
CA ASN A 336 -9.14 -37.96 -12.34
C ASN A 336 -10.67 -37.95 -12.49
N ALA A 337 -11.32 -36.82 -12.19
CA ALA A 337 -12.76 -36.63 -12.38
C ALA A 337 -13.18 -36.78 -13.85
N LEU A 338 -12.42 -36.20 -14.78
CA LEU A 338 -12.70 -36.29 -16.22
C LEU A 338 -12.48 -37.70 -16.80
N LEU A 339 -11.58 -38.48 -16.19
CA LEU A 339 -11.26 -39.85 -16.60
C LEU A 339 -12.05 -40.91 -15.83
N ASP A 340 -12.76 -40.52 -14.77
CA ASP A 340 -13.60 -41.42 -14.00
C ASP A 340 -14.84 -41.79 -14.83
N ASN A 341 -14.79 -42.99 -15.43
CA ASN A 341 -15.89 -43.59 -16.17
C ASN A 341 -16.78 -44.46 -15.27
N SER A 342 -16.67 -44.32 -13.94
CA SER A 342 -17.53 -45.05 -13.03
C SER A 342 -19.00 -44.71 -13.30
N PRO A 343 -19.91 -45.70 -13.34
CA PRO A 343 -21.32 -45.44 -13.61
C PRO A 343 -21.91 -44.62 -12.46
N SER A 344 -22.42 -43.42 -12.77
CA SER A 344 -23.13 -42.57 -11.81
C SER A 344 -24.32 -43.33 -11.21
N ARG A 345 -24.34 -43.45 -9.88
CA ARG A 345 -25.49 -44.03 -9.15
C ARG A 345 -26.37 -42.91 -8.63
N PHE A 346 -27.54 -42.74 -9.25
CA PHE A 346 -28.57 -41.84 -8.74
C PHE A 346 -29.46 -42.60 -7.77
N GLU A 347 -29.39 -42.24 -6.49
CA GLU A 347 -30.31 -42.76 -5.47
C GLU A 347 -31.34 -41.68 -5.13
N PRO A 348 -32.65 -41.99 -5.22
CA PRO A 348 -33.67 -41.04 -4.82
C PRO A 348 -33.59 -40.84 -3.30
N ILE A 349 -33.32 -39.60 -2.89
CA ILE A 349 -33.23 -39.21 -1.49
C ILE A 349 -34.37 -38.26 -1.12
N ARG A 350 -34.90 -38.39 0.10
CA ARG A 350 -35.76 -37.38 0.72
C ARG A 350 -34.91 -36.57 1.69
N ILE A 351 -34.79 -35.27 1.45
CA ILE A 351 -34.15 -34.35 2.40
C ILE A 351 -35.05 -34.26 3.64
N VAL A 352 -34.52 -34.63 4.81
CA VAL A 352 -35.21 -34.59 6.10
C VAL A 352 -34.98 -33.24 6.75
N ASN A 353 -33.71 -32.84 6.86
CA ASN A 353 -33.30 -31.57 7.44
C ASN A 353 -32.20 -30.94 6.58
N PHE A 354 -32.14 -29.61 6.59
CA PHE A 354 -31.12 -28.81 5.94
C PHE A 354 -30.63 -27.76 6.94
N TRP A 355 -29.33 -27.73 7.20
CA TRP A 355 -28.70 -26.72 8.04
C TRP A 355 -27.69 -25.92 7.25
N GLN A 356 -27.67 -24.62 7.53
CA GLN A 356 -26.66 -23.69 7.04
C GLN A 356 -25.94 -23.09 8.24
N THR A 357 -24.64 -23.32 8.35
CA THR A 357 -23.80 -22.73 9.40
C THR A 357 -22.89 -21.69 8.78
N THR A 358 -22.85 -20.47 9.31
CA THR A 358 -21.90 -19.45 8.85
C THR A 358 -20.78 -19.29 9.86
N HIS A 359 -19.55 -19.62 9.47
CA HIS A 359 -18.36 -19.57 10.31
C HIS A 359 -17.68 -18.21 10.19
N ASN A 360 -17.64 -17.47 11.30
CA ASN A 360 -16.98 -16.16 11.41
C ASN A 360 -17.44 -15.12 10.37
N GLY A 361 -18.63 -15.28 9.78
CA GLY A 361 -19.10 -14.41 8.69
C GLY A 361 -18.27 -14.53 7.40
N ILE A 362 -17.48 -15.58 7.22
CA ILE A 362 -16.61 -15.75 6.05
C ILE A 362 -16.98 -17.02 5.28
N PHE A 363 -17.06 -18.17 5.96
CA PHE A 363 -17.35 -19.45 5.32
C PHE A 363 -18.77 -19.91 5.64
N ARG A 364 -19.40 -20.61 4.70
CA ARG A 364 -20.68 -21.27 4.95
C ARG A 364 -20.58 -22.75 4.66
N ASP A 365 -21.04 -23.52 5.63
CA ASP A 365 -21.16 -24.96 5.53
C ASP A 365 -22.64 -25.33 5.38
N TYR A 366 -22.90 -26.25 4.47
CA TYR A 366 -24.24 -26.77 4.18
C TYR A 366 -24.30 -28.24 4.54
N SER A 367 -25.14 -28.59 5.51
CA SER A 367 -25.33 -29.97 5.94
C SER A 367 -26.74 -30.43 5.60
N ILE A 368 -26.84 -31.57 4.94
CA ILE A 368 -28.12 -32.23 4.61
C ILE A 368 -28.25 -33.55 5.35
N GLU A 369 -29.31 -33.69 6.15
CA GLU A 369 -29.76 -35.01 6.59
C GLU A 369 -30.76 -35.52 5.55
N TYR A 370 -30.48 -36.69 4.97
CA TYR A 370 -31.34 -37.30 3.98
C TYR A 370 -31.67 -38.75 4.35
N ARG A 371 -32.84 -39.22 3.89
CA ARG A 371 -33.21 -40.63 3.94
C ARG A 371 -33.33 -41.19 2.54
N PRO A 372 -32.72 -42.35 2.24
CA PRO A 372 -32.93 -43.01 0.96
C PRO A 372 -34.40 -43.43 0.84
N LEU A 373 -35.02 -43.16 -0.30
CA LEU A 373 -36.33 -43.71 -0.62
C LEU A 373 -36.09 -45.18 -0.99
N ARG A 374 -36.33 -46.10 -0.04
CA ARG A 374 -36.30 -47.55 -0.36
C ARG A 374 -37.31 -47.80 -1.47
N GLY A 375 -36.84 -48.36 -2.59
CA GLY A 375 -37.71 -48.80 -3.68
C GLY A 375 -38.70 -49.84 -3.16
N GLY A 376 -39.98 -49.47 -3.13
CA GLY A 376 -41.10 -50.21 -2.56
C GLY A 376 -41.95 -49.22 -1.74
N ASP A 377 -43.00 -48.58 -2.26
CA ASP A 377 -43.94 -48.97 -3.30
C ASP A 377 -44.31 -47.75 -4.15
N SER A 378 -44.28 -47.90 -5.48
CA SER A 378 -45.01 -47.06 -6.43
C SER A 378 -46.37 -47.66 -6.72
#